data_AF-A0A4Q2A7B6-F1
#
_entry.id   AF-A0A4Q2A7B6-F1
#
_cell.length_a   1.000
_cell.length_b   1.000
_cell.length_c   1.000
_cell.angle_alpha   90.00
_cell.angle_beta   90.00
_cell.angle_gamma   90.00
#
_symmetry.space_group_name_H-M   'P 1'
#
loop_
_entity.id
_entity.type
_entity.pdbx_description
1 polymer ?
#
loop_
_entity_poly.entity_id
_entity_poly.type
_entity_poly.pdbx_seq_one_letter_code
_entity_poly.pdbx_strand_id
1 'polypeptide(L)' 'MVRLTRLEDELAADTRGERRDACLASLRPAEAESAGAAEPGRAATMELDAARRAAMEVIERLWARYHNRL' A
#
# COMPACT_ATOMS: atom_id res chain seq x y z
N MET A 1 19.98 4.67 -9.16
CA MET A 1 18.70 5.41 -9.09
C MET A 1 18.75 6.22 -7.82
N VAL A 2 18.43 7.52 -7.89
CA VAL A 2 18.35 8.36 -6.70
C VAL A 2 17.06 8.03 -5.95
N ARG A 3 17.15 7.86 -4.64
CA ARG A 3 16.00 7.69 -3.73
C ARG A 3 15.67 9.07 -3.17
N LEU A 4 14.40 9.47 -3.23
CA LEU A 4 13.96 10.82 -2.91
C LEU A 4 13.25 10.89 -1.56
N THR A 5 12.73 9.75 -1.10
CA THR A 5 11.93 9.68 0.11
C THR A 5 12.49 8.65 1.09
N ARG A 6 12.23 8.88 2.39
CA ARG A 6 12.57 7.94 3.45
C ARG A 6 11.93 6.56 3.25
N LEU A 7 10.70 6.52 2.71
CA LEU A 7 10.01 5.26 2.42
C LEU A 7 10.76 4.42 1.37
N GLU A 8 11.31 5.07 0.35
CA GLU A 8 12.12 4.39 -0.66
C GLU A 8 13.43 3.83 -0.08
N ASP A 9 14.07 4.57 0.84
CA ASP A 9 15.26 4.07 1.55
C ASP A 9 14.95 2.85 2.41
N GLU A 10 13.84 2.91 3.17
CA GLU A 10 13.38 1.80 4.00
C GLU A 10 13.02 0.56 3.16
N LEU A 11 12.31 0.73 2.03
CA LEU A 11 11.96 -0.37 1.13
C LEU A 11 13.17 -0.97 0.39
N ALA A 12 14.18 -0.15 0.08
CA ALA A 12 15.42 -0.64 -0.53
C ALA A 12 16.27 -1.45 0.45
N ALA A 13 16.27 -1.07 1.74
CA ALA A 13 16.96 -1.82 2.80
C ALA A 13 16.21 -3.11 3.22
N ASP A 14 14.92 -3.21 2.89
CA ASP A 14 14.03 -4.32 3.27
C ASP A 14 14.24 -5.57 2.40
N THR A 15 15.31 -6.32 2.68
CA THR A 15 15.65 -7.57 1.95
C THR A 15 14.71 -8.74 2.22
N ARG A 16 13.92 -8.68 3.31
CA ARG A 16 13.00 -9.75 3.70
C ARG A 16 11.54 -9.46 3.38
N GLY A 17 11.21 -8.22 3.02
CA GLY A 17 9.84 -7.79 2.76
C GLY A 17 9.05 -7.43 4.02
N GLU A 18 9.68 -7.34 5.21
CA GLU A 18 8.99 -7.07 6.48
C GLU A 18 8.37 -5.66 6.49
N ARG A 19 9.08 -4.67 5.92
CA ARG A 19 8.60 -3.30 5.84
C ARG A 19 7.53 -3.17 4.77
N ARG A 20 7.72 -3.81 3.62
CA ARG A 20 6.70 -3.94 2.56
C ARG A 20 5.41 -4.49 3.16
N ASP A 21 5.47 -5.61 3.87
CA ASP A 21 4.30 -6.29 4.42
C ASP A 21 3.61 -5.44 5.49
N ALA A 22 4.37 -4.73 6.34
CA ALA A 22 3.82 -3.79 7.31
C ALA A 22 3.04 -2.63 6.63
N CYS A 23 3.57 -2.07 5.55
CA CYS A 23 2.90 -1.03 4.77
C CYS A 23 1.63 -1.57 4.06
N LEU A 24 1.67 -2.80 3.55
CA LEU A 24 0.50 -3.42 2.94
C LEU A 24 -0.57 -3.73 3.99
N ALA A 25 -0.19 -4.18 5.18
CA ALA A 25 -1.10 -4.47 6.28
C ALA A 25 -1.82 -3.21 6.78
N SER A 26 -1.13 -2.07 6.90
CA SER A 26 -1.76 -0.80 7.29
C SER A 26 -2.72 -0.25 6.24
N LEU A 27 -2.53 -0.64 4.97
CA LEU A 27 -3.42 -0.30 3.86
C LEU A 27 -4.55 -1.32 3.68
N ARG A 28 -4.61 -2.45 4.39
CA ARG A 28 -5.77 -3.35 4.27
C ARG A 28 -6.98 -2.73 4.97
N PRO A 29 -8.19 -2.85 4.39
CA PRO A 29 -9.39 -2.42 5.08
C PRO A 29 -9.53 -3.26 6.36
N ALA A 30 -9.83 -2.61 7.49
CA ALA A 30 -10.31 -3.35 8.64
C ALA A 30 -11.62 -4.02 8.21
N GLU A 31 -11.66 -5.35 8.19
CA GLU A 31 -12.82 -6.14 7.71
C GLU A 31 -14.12 -5.93 8.52
N ALA A 32 -14.19 -4.92 9.39
CA ALA A 32 -15.17 -4.88 10.48
C ALA A 32 -16.37 -3.94 10.30
N GLU A 33 -16.43 -3.02 9.32
CA GLU A 33 -17.45 -1.95 9.39
C GLU A 33 -18.30 -1.72 8.12
N SER A 34 -18.62 -2.74 7.32
CA SER A 34 -19.51 -2.53 6.17
C SER A 34 -20.53 -3.64 5.89
N ALA A 35 -20.87 -4.46 6.89
CA ALA A 35 -21.98 -5.41 6.77
C ALA A 35 -23.38 -4.80 7.04
N GLY A 36 -23.53 -3.49 7.34
CA GLY A 36 -24.84 -3.02 7.83
C GLY A 36 -25.22 -1.54 7.74
N ALA A 37 -24.45 -0.66 7.09
CA ALA A 37 -24.85 0.75 6.97
C ALA A 37 -25.05 1.13 5.50
N ALA A 38 -26.29 1.06 5.05
CA ALA A 38 -26.74 1.74 3.84
C ALA A 38 -26.68 3.25 4.08
N GLU A 39 -25.54 3.89 3.79
CA GLU A 39 -25.33 5.32 4.03
C GLU A 39 -24.71 6.03 2.80
N PRO A 40 -24.97 7.34 2.63
CA PRO A 40 -24.70 8.13 1.43
C PRO A 40 -23.21 8.50 1.36
N GLY A 41 -22.37 7.52 1.02
CA GLY A 41 -20.92 7.70 0.94
C GLY A 41 -20.21 6.83 -0.09
N ARG A 42 -20.95 6.02 -0.87
CA ARG A 42 -20.38 5.02 -1.81
C ARG A 42 -19.31 5.59 -2.74
N ALA A 43 -19.46 6.83 -3.23
CA ALA A 43 -18.46 7.46 -4.09
C ALA A 43 -17.15 7.74 -3.34
N ALA A 44 -17.21 8.31 -2.14
CA ALA A 44 -16.04 8.55 -1.28
C ALA A 44 -15.39 7.23 -0.84
N THR A 45 -16.19 6.20 -0.53
CA THR A 45 -15.68 4.85 -0.24
C THR A 45 -14.95 4.25 -1.45
N MET A 46 -15.51 4.38 -2.66
CA MET A 46 -14.87 3.91 -3.89
C MET A 46 -13.56 4.65 -4.21
N GLU A 47 -13.50 5.97 -3.98
CA GLU A 47 -12.28 6.76 -4.15
C GLU A 47 -11.19 6.35 -3.14
N LEU A 48 -11.57 6.12 -1.88
CA LEU A 48 -10.64 5.62 -0.86
C LEU A 48 -10.12 4.22 -1.21
N ASP A 49 -10.97 3.34 -1.73
CA ASP A 49 -10.57 1.99 -2.17
C ASP A 49 -9.66 2.04 -3.41
N ALA A 50 -9.89 2.98 -4.33
CA ALA A 50 -9.00 3.21 -5.47
C ALA A 50 -7.63 3.75 -5.02
N ALA A 51 -7.61 4.74 -4.13
CA ALA A 51 -6.38 5.31 -3.58
C ALA A 51 -5.57 4.27 -2.80
N ARG A 52 -6.24 3.42 -2.02
CA ARG A 52 -5.65 2.30 -1.27
C ARG A 52 -4.98 1.29 -2.21
N ARG A 53 -5.68 0.87 -3.27
CA ARG A 53 -5.11 -0.04 -4.29
C ARG A 53 -3.91 0.57 -5.00
N ALA A 54 -4.00 1.84 -5.39
CA ALA A 54 -2.88 2.55 -6.02
C ALA A 54 -1.67 2.63 -5.08
N ALA A 55 -1.88 2.91 -3.79
CA ALA A 55 -0.80 2.95 -2.80
C ALA A 55 -0.12 1.57 -2.65
N MET A 56 -0.91 0.50 -2.57
CA MET A 56 -0.37 -0.87 -2.52
C MET A 56 0.48 -1.20 -3.76
N GLU A 57 -0.02 -0.88 -4.96
CA GLU A 57 0.70 -1.11 -6.23
C GLU A 57 2.03 -0.35 -6.30
N VAL A 58 2.08 0.89 -5.79
CA VAL A 58 3.32 1.67 -5.72
C VAL A 58 4.33 1.01 -4.78
N ILE A 59 3.91 0.56 -3.60
CA ILE A 59 4.78 -0.12 -2.64
C ILE A 59 5.36 -1.40 -3.25
N GLU A 60 4.53 -2.20 -3.91
CA GLU A 60 4.97 -3.44 -4.56
C GLU A 60 5.94 -3.18 -5.72
N ARG A 61 5.65 -2.19 -6.57
CA ARG A 61 6.55 -1.81 -7.67
C ARG A 61 7.89 -1.30 -7.18
N LEU A 62 7.92 -0.48 -6.12
CA LEU A 62 9.16 0.01 -5.54
C LEU A 62 10.00 -1.15 -4.99
N TRP A 63 9.38 -2.03 -4.19
CA TRP A 63 10.09 -3.17 -3.61
C TRP A 63 10.61 -4.13 -4.69
N ALA A 64 9.77 -4.50 -5.68
CA ALA A 64 10.20 -5.31 -6.81
C ALA A 64 11.34 -4.65 -7.61
N ARG A 65 11.29 -3.32 -7.80
CA ARG A 65 12.36 -2.60 -8.49
C ARG A 65 13.69 -2.61 -7.75
N TYR A 66 13.68 -2.69 -6.42
CA TYR A 66 14.90 -2.76 -5.61
C TYR A 66 15.48 -4.17 -5.52
N HIS A 67 14.62 -5.20 -5.48
CA HIS A 67 15.04 -6.58 -5.19
C HIS A 67 14.95 -7.54 -6.37
N ASN A 68 14.17 -7.22 -7.42
CA ASN A 68 13.98 -8.07 -8.61
C ASN A 68 14.66 -7.50 -9.87
N ARG A 69 15.67 -6.64 -9.73
CA ARG A 69 16.56 -6.30 -10.86
C ARG A 69 17.47 -7.50 -11.18
N LEU A 70 16.90 -8.47 -11.88
CA LEU A 70 17.60 -9.30 -12.85
C LEU A 70 17.57 -8.60 -14.21
#